data_AF-A0A3D1DRJ8-F1
#
_entry.id   AF-A0A3D1DRJ8-F1
#
_cell.length_a   1.000
_cell.length_b   1.000
_cell.length_c   1.000
_cell.angle_alpha   90.00
_cell.angle_beta   90.00
_cell.angle_gamma   90.00
#
_symmetry.space_group_name_H-M   'P 1'
#
loop_
_entity.id
_entity.type
_entity.pdbx_description
1 polymer ?
#
loop_
_entity_poly.entity_id
_entity_poly.type
_entity_poly.pdbx_seq_one_letter_code
_entity_poly.pdbx_strand_id
1 'polypeptide(L)'
;GKIVYQKRLEPRPGRIWSSPILGDGKIYYTSQHNGTFVVAASPKFELLAHNVFADDKTRTNASPVPSRGQLLMRSDQAVYLLGATGGK
;
A
#
# COMPACT_ATOMS: atom_id res chain seq x y z
N GLY A 1 10.88 17.96 -14.08
CA GLY A 1 10.41 18.02 -12.68
C GLY A 1 11.60 17.97 -11.74
N LYS A 2 11.41 18.35 -10.46
CA LYS A 2 12.45 18.28 -9.41
C LYS A 2 12.20 17.08 -8.51
N ILE A 3 13.25 16.40 -8.08
CA ILE A 3 13.16 15.36 -7.04
C ILE A 3 12.84 16.03 -5.70
N VAL A 4 11.71 15.66 -5.09
CA VAL A 4 11.24 16.22 -3.81
C VAL A 4 11.86 15.46 -2.63
N TYR A 5 11.88 14.13 -2.70
CA TYR A 5 12.66 13.27 -1.81
C TYR A 5 13.04 11.98 -2.54
N GLN A 6 14.04 11.27 -2.01
CA GLN A 6 14.35 9.91 -2.39
C GLN A 6 14.72 9.14 -1.13
N LYS A 7 13.98 8.07 -0.84
CA LYS A 7 14.24 7.20 0.32
C LYS A 7 14.02 5.76 -0.07
N ARG A 8 14.88 4.90 0.46
CA ARG A 8 14.69 3.45 0.39
C ARG A 8 13.72 3.00 1.47
N LEU A 9 12.70 2.23 1.08
CA LEU A 9 11.79 1.58 2.02
C LEU A 9 12.54 0.53 2.84
N GLU A 10 12.32 0.56 4.15
CA GLU A 10 12.79 -0.43 5.10
C GLU A 10 11.59 -0.84 5.99
N PRO A 11 11.32 -2.15 6.17
CA PRO A 11 12.07 -3.29 5.61
C PRO A 11 12.03 -3.34 4.08
N ARG A 12 12.99 -4.04 3.47
CA ARG A 12 13.10 -4.12 2.00
C ARG A 12 11.80 -4.65 1.38
N PRO A 13 11.19 -3.92 0.43
CA PRO A 13 9.89 -4.29 -0.10
C PRO A 13 9.93 -5.44 -1.10
N GLY A 14 11.10 -5.94 -1.51
CA GLY A 14 11.18 -6.90 -2.61
C GLY A 14 10.68 -6.27 -3.93
N ARG A 15 9.88 -7.02 -4.70
CA ARG A 15 9.31 -6.55 -5.97
C ARG A 15 8.01 -5.79 -5.73
N ILE A 16 7.87 -4.65 -6.40
CA ILE A 16 6.62 -3.87 -6.47
C ILE A 16 6.24 -3.79 -7.95
N TRP A 17 5.19 -4.51 -8.34
CA TRP A 17 4.59 -4.41 -9.69
C TRP A 17 3.28 -3.65 -9.69
N SER A 18 2.66 -3.48 -8.52
CA SER A 18 1.51 -2.60 -8.37
C SER A 18 1.89 -1.16 -8.68
N SER A 19 1.00 -0.42 -9.32
CA SER A 19 1.08 1.04 -9.31
C SER A 19 0.83 1.56 -7.89
N PRO A 20 1.60 2.56 -7.42
CA PRO A 20 1.27 3.27 -6.20
C PRO A 20 -0.07 3.99 -6.34
N ILE A 21 -0.87 4.03 -5.27
CA ILE A 21 -2.12 4.79 -5.25
C ILE A 21 -2.07 5.88 -4.19
N LEU A 22 -2.70 7.02 -4.47
CA LEU A 22 -2.89 8.12 -3.53
C LEU A 22 -4.33 8.08 -2.98
N GLY A 23 -4.49 8.18 -1.67
CA GLY A 23 -5.80 8.31 -1.03
C GLY A 23 -5.66 8.77 0.42
N ASP A 24 -6.54 9.67 0.87
CA ASP A 24 -6.56 10.16 2.26
C ASP A 24 -5.20 10.71 2.74
N GLY A 25 -4.51 11.48 1.90
CA GLY A 25 -3.18 12.03 2.20
C GLY A 25 -2.06 10.97 2.32
N LYS A 26 -2.32 9.73 1.89
CA LYS A 26 -1.38 8.60 1.98
C LYS A 26 -1.11 8.00 0.61
N ILE A 27 0.12 7.56 0.38
CA ILE A 27 0.55 6.81 -0.79
C ILE A 27 0.76 5.36 -0.38
N TYR A 28 0.10 4.43 -1.08
CA TYR A 28 0.16 3.00 -0.79
C TYR A 28 1.02 2.30 -1.83
N TYR A 29 2.16 1.76 -1.38
CA TYR A 29 3.06 0.95 -2.18
C TYR A 29 2.89 -0.53 -1.84
N THR A 30 2.40 -1.33 -2.79
CA THR A 30 2.10 -2.74 -2.55
C THR A 30 3.21 -3.65 -3.08
N SER A 31 3.89 -4.34 -2.16
CA SER A 31 4.85 -5.38 -2.51
C SER A 31 4.13 -6.64 -2.99
N GLN A 32 4.83 -7.42 -3.82
CA GLN A 32 4.40 -8.77 -4.18
C GLN A 32 4.17 -9.68 -2.98
N HIS A 33 5.08 -9.66 -2.02
CA HIS A 33 5.10 -10.61 -0.89
C HIS A 33 5.28 -9.95 0.47
N ASN A 34 5.78 -8.72 0.50
CA ASN A 34 6.17 -8.04 1.74
C ASN A 34 5.14 -6.99 2.14
N GLY A 35 3.86 -7.22 1.85
CA GLY A 35 2.76 -6.36 2.29
C GLY A 35 2.71 -4.97 1.64
N THR A 36 1.96 -4.06 2.27
CA THR A 36 1.73 -2.69 1.79
C THR A 36 2.41 -1.67 2.69
N PHE A 37 3.23 -0.81 2.09
CA PHE A 37 3.89 0.31 2.76
C PHE A 37 3.05 1.57 2.54
N VAL A 38 2.69 2.24 3.63
CA VAL A 38 1.87 3.45 3.62
C VAL A 38 2.76 4.63 3.93
N VAL A 39 2.90 5.55 2.98
CA VAL A 39 3.79 6.71 3.06
C VAL A 39 2.96 7.99 3.07
N ALA A 40 3.35 8.99 3.85
CA ALA A 40 2.68 10.29 3.82
C ALA A 40 2.84 10.94 2.44
N ALA A 41 1.75 11.49 1.88
CA ALA A 41 1.78 12.28 0.66
C ALA A 41 2.28 13.71 0.95
N SER A 42 3.54 13.83 1.36
CA SER A 42 4.16 15.09 1.74
C SER A 42 5.54 15.29 1.09
N PRO A 43 6.10 16.52 1.09
CA PRO A 43 7.46 16.77 0.58
C PRO A 43 8.58 16.09 1.38
N LYS A 44 8.29 15.62 2.59
CA LYS A 44 9.23 14.86 3.43
C LYS A 44 8.79 13.40 3.47
N PHE A 45 9.75 12.49 3.28
CA PHE A 45 9.48 11.07 3.45
C PHE A 45 9.08 10.76 4.90
N GLU A 46 7.96 10.05 5.05
CA GLU A 46 7.50 9.50 6.31
C GLU A 46 6.75 8.19 6.03
N LEU A 47 7.25 7.08 6.58
CA LEU A 47 6.57 5.79 6.55
C LEU A 47 5.58 5.75 7.71
N LEU A 48 4.29 5.77 7.39
CA LEU A 48 3.20 5.80 8.36
C LEU A 48 2.85 4.40 8.88
N ALA A 49 2.89 3.39 8.01
CA ALA A 49 2.59 2.02 8.37
C ALA A 49 3.21 1.02 7.38
N HIS A 50 3.39 -0.21 7.85
CA HIS A 50 3.71 -1.38 7.03
C HIS A 50 2.75 -2.50 7.41
N ASN A 51 1.83 -2.83 6.51
CA ASN A 51 0.76 -3.79 6.75
C ASN A 51 1.05 -5.10 6.03
N VAL A 52 0.99 -6.21 6.76
CA VAL A 52 1.20 -7.56 6.24
C VAL A 52 0.06 -8.45 6.72
N PHE A 53 -0.46 -9.32 5.85
CA PHE A 53 -1.40 -10.35 6.27
C PHE A 53 -0.65 -11.43 7.05
N ALA A 54 -1.05 -11.68 8.30
CA ALA A 54 -0.40 -12.70 9.13
C ALA A 54 -0.59 -14.11 8.58
N ASP A 55 -1.80 -14.41 8.10
CA ASP A 55 -2.23 -15.76 7.72
C ASP A 55 -2.30 -15.98 6.19
N ASP A 56 -2.01 -14.94 5.39
CA ASP A 56 -1.98 -15.05 3.93
C ASP A 56 -0.59 -14.67 3.38
N LYS A 57 0.07 -15.65 2.76
CA LYS A 57 1.38 -15.51 2.12
C LYS A 57 1.29 -15.44 0.59
N THR A 58 0.07 -15.41 0.04
CA THR A 58 -0.16 -15.35 -1.40
C THR A 58 0.37 -14.05 -1.96
N ARG A 59 0.87 -14.12 -3.17
CA ARG A 59 1.41 -12.96 -3.86
C ARG A 59 0.27 -12.06 -4.34
N THR A 60 0.56 -10.77 -4.50
CA THR A 60 -0.21 -9.91 -5.41
C THR A 60 0.68 -9.26 -6.47
N ASN A 61 0.12 -9.07 -7.67
CA ASN A 61 0.70 -8.19 -8.69
C ASN A 61 -0.23 -7.02 -9.02
N ALA A 62 -1.27 -6.82 -8.22
CA ALA A 62 -2.34 -5.87 -8.50
C ALA A 62 -2.17 -4.59 -7.68
N SER A 63 -2.58 -3.47 -8.27
CA SER A 63 -2.78 -2.23 -7.51
C SER A 63 -4.07 -2.35 -6.68
N PRO A 64 -4.05 -1.93 -5.40
CA PRO A 64 -5.29 -1.75 -4.66
C PRO A 64 -6.14 -0.63 -5.28
N VAL A 65 -7.45 -0.64 -5.04
CA VAL A 65 -8.39 0.35 -5.57
C VAL A 65 -9.22 0.93 -4.42
N PRO A 66 -9.31 2.26 -4.29
CA PRO A 66 -10.22 2.90 -3.34
C PRO A 66 -11.68 2.52 -3.60
N SER A 67 -12.41 2.16 -2.55
CA SER A 67 -13.84 1.84 -2.60
C SER A 67 -14.50 2.26 -1.30
N ARG A 68 -15.41 3.25 -1.33
CA ARG A 68 -16.22 3.68 -0.18
C ARG A 68 -15.43 3.98 1.11
N GLY A 69 -14.28 4.65 0.98
CA GLY A 69 -13.39 4.95 2.11
C GLY A 69 -12.52 3.78 2.57
N GLN A 70 -12.57 2.66 1.85
CA GLN A 70 -11.77 1.45 2.07
C GLN A 70 -10.89 1.18 0.84
N LEU A 71 -10.11 0.10 0.88
CA LEU A 71 -9.32 -0.38 -0.24
C LEU A 71 -9.75 -1.80 -0.63
N LEU A 72 -10.10 -2.00 -1.89
CA LEU A 72 -10.19 -3.32 -2.48
C LEU A 72 -8.80 -3.75 -2.94
N MET A 73 -8.38 -4.95 -2.56
CA MET A 73 -7.08 -5.50 -2.88
C MET A 73 -7.22 -6.96 -3.30
N ARG A 74 -6.74 -7.31 -4.49
CA ARG A 74 -6.69 -8.72 -4.90
C ARG A 74 -5.29 -9.30 -4.70
N SER A 75 -5.22 -10.56 -4.30
CA SER A 75 -4.03 -11.41 -4.41
C SER A 75 -4.20 -12.42 -5.55
N ASP A 76 -3.28 -13.36 -5.67
CA ASP A 76 -3.38 -14.49 -6.60
C ASP A 76 -4.50 -15.48 -6.17
N GLN A 77 -5.07 -15.37 -4.96
CA GLN A 77 -6.08 -16.32 -4.45
C GLN A 77 -7.37 -15.67 -3.91
N ALA A 78 -7.34 -14.41 -3.48
CA ALA A 78 -8.51 -13.79 -2.85
C ALA A 78 -8.66 -12.30 -3.20
N VAL A 79 -9.83 -11.74 -2.88
CA VAL A 79 -10.08 -10.30 -2.91
C VAL A 79 -10.47 -9.86 -1.49
N TYR A 80 -9.73 -8.87 -0.99
CA TYR A 80 -9.88 -8.30 0.34
C TYR A 80 -10.50 -6.91 0.25
N LEU A 81 -11.34 -6.59 1.24
CA LEU A 81 -11.78 -5.23 1.52
C LEU A 81 -11.09 -4.79 2.82
N LEU A 82 -10.25 -3.76 2.72
CA LEU A 82 -9.35 -3.32 3.78
C LEU A 82 -9.73 -1.94 4.30
N GLY A 83 -9.60 -1.75 5.62
CA GLY A 83 -9.97 -0.53 6.32
C GLY A 83 -11.37 -0.64 6.94
N ALA A 84 -11.60 0.11 8.01
CA ALA A 84 -12.92 0.21 8.63
C ALA A 84 -13.82 1.11 7.79
N THR A 85 -15.10 0.77 7.67
CA THR A 85 -16.10 1.78 7.33
C THR A 85 -16.14 2.78 8.48
N GLY A 86 -15.64 3.99 8.25
CA GLY A 86 -15.84 5.07 9.21
C GLY A 86 -17.34 5.21 9.46
N GLY A 87 -17.79 4.83 10.65
CA GLY A 87 -19.01 5.41 11.19
C GLY A 87 -18.81 6.92 11.17
N LYS A 88 -19.78 7.65 10.64
CA LYS A 88 -19.87 9.08 10.89
C LYS A 88 -19.84 9.33 12.40
#